data_AF-A0A969KCA0-F1
#
_entry.id   AF-A0A969KCA0-F1
#
_cell.length_a   1.000
_cell.length_b   1.000
_cell.length_c   1.000
_cell.angle_alpha   90.00
_cell.angle_beta   90.00
_cell.angle_gamma   90.00
#
_symmetry.space_group_name_H-M   'P 1'
#
loop_
_entity.id
_entity.type
_entity.pdbx_description
1 polymer ?
#
loop_
_entity_poly.entity_id
_entity_poly.type
_entity_poly.pdbx_seq_one_letter_code
_entity_poly.pdbx_strand_id
1 'polypeptide(L)'
;MFPSFGNQDQPQEKWRSHVDWFVQDYKEQLTALAWGLQQEWENDGTILGIDLQPKPHFVPCSLDTLQTLNQRVGGRLQEIIGIINGADLDKEVIVLCIGGGQVKLIYFVAEPSPSDCFEKYGADLDQLIQELEATMAKTIKLESISK
;
A
#
# COMPACT_ATOMS: atom_id res chain seq x y z
N MET A 1 28.12 -0.35 30.53
CA MET A 1 27.86 0.87 29.74
C MET A 1 27.59 0.39 28.32
N PHE A 2 26.32 0.21 27.96
CA PHE A 2 25.93 -0.20 26.61
C PHE A 2 25.98 1.03 25.70
N PRO A 3 26.54 0.95 24.49
CA PRO A 3 26.51 2.08 23.57
C PRO A 3 25.06 2.32 23.17
N SER A 4 24.59 3.55 23.35
CA SER A 4 23.33 4.02 22.80
C SER A 4 23.46 3.98 21.28
N PHE A 5 22.67 3.12 20.64
CA PHE A 5 22.45 3.19 19.19
C PHE A 5 21.64 4.45 18.94
N GLY A 6 22.32 5.53 18.52
CA GLY A 6 21.64 6.70 17.98
C GLY A 6 20.85 6.25 16.75
N ASN A 7 19.53 6.42 16.81
CA ASN A 7 18.66 6.28 15.65
C ASN A 7 19.03 7.41 14.68
N GLN A 8 19.94 7.12 13.75
CA GLN A 8 20.07 7.94 12.55
C GLN A 8 18.98 7.46 11.60
N ASP A 9 17.78 8.05 11.72
CA ASP A 9 16.68 7.83 10.78
C ASP A 9 17.22 8.06 9.36
N GLN A 10 17.47 6.98 8.63
CA GLN A 10 18.01 7.10 7.29
C GLN A 10 16.95 7.76 6.40
N PRO A 11 17.33 8.59 5.40
CA PRO A 11 16.37 9.17 4.46
C PRO A 11 15.45 8.13 3.79
N GLN A 12 15.91 6.88 3.68
CA GLN A 12 15.13 5.73 3.19
C GLN A 12 14.01 5.26 4.13
N GLU A 13 14.05 5.60 5.42
CA GLU A 13 13.05 5.19 6.41
C GLU A 13 11.88 6.18 6.51
N LYS A 14 12.10 7.46 6.17
CA LYS A 14 11.07 8.52 6.34
C LYS A 14 9.80 8.28 5.51
N TRP A 15 9.94 7.81 4.26
CA TRP A 15 8.75 7.56 3.42
C TRP A 15 7.86 6.47 4.02
N ARG A 16 8.45 5.48 4.72
CA ARG A 16 7.70 4.41 5.37
C ARG A 16 6.79 4.98 6.45
N SER A 17 7.31 5.88 7.29
CA SER A 17 6.51 6.58 8.31
C SER A 17 5.45 7.49 7.69
N HIS A 18 5.77 8.20 6.60
CA HIS A 18 4.77 9.00 5.88
C HIS A 18 3.62 8.14 5.33
N VAL A 19 3.94 6.96 4.81
CA VAL A 19 2.94 5.97 4.38
C VAL A 19 2.12 5.49 5.56
N ASP A 20 2.72 5.21 6.73
CA ASP A 20 1.96 4.81 7.93
C ASP A 20 0.97 5.89 8.36
N TRP A 21 1.42 7.16 8.40
CA TRP A 21 0.54 8.28 8.76
C TRP A 21 -0.59 8.46 7.75
N PHE A 22 -0.28 8.35 6.44
CA PHE A 22 -1.31 8.37 5.40
C PHE A 22 -2.34 7.25 5.59
N VAL A 23 -1.90 6.01 5.82
CA VAL A 23 -2.81 4.87 6.04
C VAL A 23 -3.64 5.07 7.30
N GLN A 24 -3.06 5.63 8.36
CA GLN A 24 -3.77 5.91 9.61
C GLN A 24 -4.86 6.97 9.42
N ASP A 25 -4.53 8.07 8.74
CA ASP A 25 -5.44 9.22 8.56
C ASP A 25 -6.56 8.93 7.55
N TYR A 26 -6.30 8.07 6.55
CA TYR A 26 -7.21 7.76 5.45
C TYR A 26 -7.63 6.29 5.43
N LYS A 27 -7.63 5.64 6.60
CA LYS A 27 -7.87 4.19 6.72
C LYS A 27 -9.19 3.76 6.08
N GLU A 28 -10.30 4.42 6.41
CA GLU A 28 -11.63 4.04 5.89
C GLU A 28 -11.74 4.27 4.38
N GLN A 29 -11.17 5.36 3.86
CA GLN A 29 -11.13 5.66 2.43
C GLN A 29 -10.29 4.65 1.66
N LEU A 30 -9.13 4.26 2.21
CA LEU A 30 -8.27 3.25 1.61
C LEU A 30 -8.93 1.87 1.63
N THR A 31 -9.64 1.54 2.72
CA THR A 31 -10.49 0.35 2.80
C THR A 31 -11.56 0.35 1.71
N ALA A 32 -12.31 1.46 1.58
CA ALA A 32 -13.35 1.61 0.56
C ALA A 32 -12.79 1.44 -0.85
N LEU A 33 -11.65 2.08 -1.13
CA LEU A 33 -10.97 2.00 -2.42
C LEU A 33 -10.53 0.57 -2.73
N ALA A 34 -9.87 -0.09 -1.78
CA ALA A 34 -9.42 -1.47 -1.96
C ALA A 34 -10.61 -2.41 -2.26
N TRP A 35 -11.71 -2.27 -1.51
CA TRP A 35 -12.93 -3.05 -1.73
C TRP A 35 -13.56 -2.80 -3.10
N GLY A 36 -13.74 -1.53 -3.47
CA GLY A 36 -14.36 -1.17 -4.74
C GLY A 36 -13.59 -1.68 -5.94
N LEU A 37 -12.26 -1.56 -5.91
CA LEU A 37 -11.38 -2.08 -6.97
C LEU A 37 -11.38 -3.61 -7.04
N GLN A 38 -11.53 -4.32 -5.91
CA GLN A 38 -11.71 -5.78 -5.96
C GLN A 38 -12.95 -6.19 -6.76
N GLN A 39 -14.05 -5.42 -6.65
CA GLN A 39 -15.25 -5.70 -7.43
C GLN A 39 -15.01 -5.49 -8.94
N GLU A 40 -14.25 -4.46 -9.31
CA GLU A 40 -13.87 -4.21 -10.71
C GLU A 40 -12.91 -5.27 -11.28
N TRP A 41 -12.03 -5.82 -10.44
CA TRP A 41 -11.11 -6.90 -10.79
C TRP A 41 -11.70 -8.29 -10.66
N GLU A 42 -13.01 -8.39 -10.38
CA GLU A 42 -13.73 -9.66 -10.23
C GLU A 42 -13.10 -10.60 -9.19
N ASN A 43 -12.41 -10.05 -8.19
CA ASN A 43 -11.67 -10.79 -7.16
C ASN A 43 -10.65 -11.80 -7.74
N ASP A 44 -9.96 -11.45 -8.83
CA ASP A 44 -8.98 -12.33 -9.51
C ASP A 44 -7.65 -12.54 -8.75
N GLY A 45 -7.53 -11.98 -7.54
CA GLY A 45 -6.32 -12.01 -6.72
C GLY A 45 -5.38 -10.83 -6.96
N THR A 46 -5.73 -9.87 -7.82
CA THR A 46 -5.06 -8.58 -7.92
C THR A 46 -5.28 -7.80 -6.63
N ILE A 47 -4.22 -7.20 -6.08
CA ILE A 47 -4.32 -6.31 -4.92
C ILE A 47 -4.04 -4.86 -5.29
N LEU A 48 -4.44 -3.94 -4.43
CA LEU A 48 -4.05 -2.55 -4.54
C LEU A 48 -2.55 -2.39 -4.27
N GLY A 49 -1.86 -1.68 -5.14
CA GLY A 49 -0.49 -1.24 -4.95
C GLY A 49 -0.39 0.27 -4.86
N ILE A 50 0.68 0.76 -4.24
CA ILE A 50 1.08 2.17 -4.27
C ILE A 50 2.50 2.24 -4.83
N ASP A 51 2.68 2.87 -6.00
CA ASP A 51 4.00 3.23 -6.50
C ASP A 51 4.30 4.69 -6.13
N LEU A 52 5.36 4.90 -5.35
CA LEU A 52 5.75 6.24 -4.90
C LEU A 52 6.47 7.06 -5.98
N GLN A 53 6.87 6.46 -7.11
CA GLN A 53 7.67 7.12 -8.14
C GLN A 53 6.95 7.19 -9.50
N PRO A 54 7.17 8.27 -10.29
CA PRO A 54 7.84 9.52 -9.94
C PRO A 54 7.02 10.39 -8.97
N LYS A 55 5.73 10.11 -8.84
CA LYS A 55 4.78 10.68 -7.87
C LYS A 55 3.95 9.53 -7.29
N PRO A 56 3.56 9.57 -6.01
CA PRO A 56 2.66 8.59 -5.42
C PRO A 56 1.36 8.42 -6.21
N HIS A 57 1.09 7.19 -6.65
CA HIS A 57 -0.13 6.80 -7.35
C HIS A 57 -0.50 5.35 -7.06
N PHE A 58 -1.77 5.00 -7.25
CA PHE A 58 -2.25 3.64 -7.11
C PHE A 58 -2.01 2.83 -8.38
N VAL A 59 -1.71 1.55 -8.22
CA VAL A 59 -1.49 0.61 -9.33
C VAL A 59 -2.14 -0.75 -9.02
N PRO A 60 -2.74 -1.46 -9.99
CA PRO A 60 -3.13 -2.84 -9.80
C PRO A 60 -1.88 -3.72 -9.70
N CYS A 61 -1.84 -4.59 -8.69
CA CYS A 61 -0.75 -5.53 -8.47
C CYS A 61 -1.27 -6.96 -8.60
N SER A 62 -1.26 -7.49 -9.82
CA SER A 62 -1.68 -8.87 -10.08
C SER A 62 -0.73 -9.88 -9.45
N LEU A 63 -1.27 -11.04 -9.07
CA LEU A 63 -0.48 -12.12 -8.48
C LEU A 63 0.67 -12.57 -9.40
N ASP A 64 0.44 -12.63 -10.71
CA ASP A 64 1.47 -12.96 -11.70
C ASP A 64 2.63 -11.95 -11.72
N THR A 65 2.31 -10.65 -11.64
CA THR A 65 3.30 -9.58 -11.56
C THR A 65 4.14 -9.70 -10.29
N LEU A 66 3.50 -10.01 -9.16
CA LEU A 66 4.18 -10.22 -7.88
C LEU A 66 5.08 -11.45 -7.89
N GLN A 67 4.63 -12.55 -8.47
CA GLN A 67 5.45 -13.76 -8.64
C GLN A 67 6.66 -13.49 -9.53
N THR A 68 6.47 -12.79 -10.65
CA THR A 68 7.56 -12.37 -11.54
C THR A 68 8.56 -11.48 -10.81
N LEU A 69 8.09 -10.51 -10.02
CA LEU A 69 8.96 -9.65 -9.21
C LEU A 69 9.73 -10.48 -8.18
N ASN A 70 9.07 -11.40 -7.48
CA ASN A 70 9.68 -12.28 -6.49
C ASN A 70 10.83 -13.11 -7.08
N GLN A 71 10.64 -13.67 -8.27
CA GLN A 71 11.69 -14.41 -8.98
C GLN A 71 12.90 -13.51 -9.28
N ARG A 72 12.66 -12.27 -9.76
CA ARG A 72 13.72 -11.30 -10.08
C ARG A 72 14.53 -10.87 -8.85
N VAL A 73 13.90 -10.82 -7.69
CA VAL A 73 14.58 -10.47 -6.43
C VAL A 73 15.06 -11.69 -5.64
N GLY A 74 15.11 -12.87 -6.26
CA GLY A 74 15.66 -14.09 -5.66
C GLY A 74 14.82 -14.68 -4.53
N GLY A 75 13.49 -14.61 -4.64
CA GLY A 75 12.55 -15.21 -3.69
C GLY A 75 12.27 -14.39 -2.42
N ARG A 76 12.76 -13.15 -2.35
CA ARG A 76 12.67 -12.30 -1.14
C ARG A 76 11.26 -11.79 -0.81
N LEU A 77 10.30 -11.91 -1.72
CA LEU A 77 8.90 -11.51 -1.51
C LEU A 77 7.99 -12.70 -1.18
N GLN A 78 8.53 -13.92 -1.01
CA GLN A 78 7.73 -15.11 -0.82
C GLN A 78 6.80 -15.03 0.40
N GLU A 79 7.27 -14.44 1.50
CA GLU A 79 6.46 -14.24 2.70
C GLU A 79 5.29 -13.27 2.45
N ILE A 80 5.57 -12.15 1.78
CA ILE A 80 4.54 -11.16 1.40
C ILE A 80 3.48 -11.82 0.50
N ILE A 81 3.90 -12.62 -0.49
CA ILE A 81 2.98 -13.36 -1.36
C ILE A 81 2.15 -14.37 -0.56
N GLY A 82 2.74 -15.03 0.43
CA GLY A 82 2.03 -15.94 1.33
C GLY A 82 0.92 -15.23 2.11
N ILE A 83 1.18 -14.02 2.61
CA ILE A 83 0.18 -13.20 3.31
C ILE A 83 -0.94 -12.81 2.35
N ILE A 84 -0.60 -12.32 1.15
CA ILE A 84 -1.58 -11.93 0.13
C ILE A 84 -2.53 -13.09 -0.22
N ASN A 85 -1.97 -14.28 -0.47
CA ASN A 85 -2.76 -15.46 -0.82
C ASN A 85 -3.64 -15.99 0.32
N GLY A 86 -3.27 -15.71 1.57
CA GLY A 86 -4.00 -16.18 2.75
C GLY A 86 -5.06 -15.21 3.27
N ALA A 87 -5.20 -14.05 2.64
CA ALA A 87 -6.01 -12.95 3.15
C ALA A 87 -7.51 -13.14 2.89
N ASP A 88 -8.31 -12.67 3.84
CA ASP A 88 -9.77 -12.59 3.74
C ASP A 88 -10.17 -11.17 3.33
N LEU A 89 -10.31 -10.89 2.03
CA LEU A 89 -10.58 -9.55 1.50
C LEU A 89 -11.97 -9.00 1.90
N ASP A 90 -12.85 -9.83 2.46
CA ASP A 90 -14.10 -9.38 3.08
C ASP A 90 -13.88 -8.70 4.45
N LYS A 91 -12.68 -8.82 5.03
CA LYS A 91 -12.34 -8.27 6.35
C LYS A 91 -11.02 -7.53 6.41
N GLU A 92 -10.09 -7.91 5.54
CA GLU A 92 -8.69 -7.50 5.58
C GLU A 92 -8.37 -6.61 4.38
N VAL A 93 -7.57 -5.59 4.63
CA VAL A 93 -7.05 -4.71 3.58
C VAL A 93 -5.58 -4.99 3.41
N ILE A 94 -5.19 -5.23 2.17
CA ILE A 94 -3.82 -5.44 1.76
C ILE A 94 -3.46 -4.41 0.70
N VAL A 95 -2.35 -3.71 0.94
CA VAL A 95 -1.76 -2.80 -0.03
C VAL A 95 -0.25 -3.02 -0.10
N LEU A 96 0.29 -3.21 -1.30
CA LEU A 96 1.74 -3.28 -1.50
C LEU A 96 2.29 -1.93 -1.94
N CYS A 97 3.06 -1.27 -1.07
CA CYS A 97 3.72 -0.01 -1.40
C CYS A 97 5.16 -0.25 -1.87
N ILE A 98 5.56 0.42 -2.94
CA ILE A 98 6.89 0.33 -3.56
C ILE A 98 7.53 1.72 -3.59
N GLY A 99 8.76 1.83 -3.09
CA GLY A 99 9.48 3.10 -3.06
C GLY A 99 10.98 2.94 -2.79
N GLY A 100 11.82 3.69 -3.51
CA GLY A 100 13.26 3.69 -3.27
C GLY A 100 13.95 2.33 -3.45
N GLY A 101 13.39 1.45 -4.29
CA GLY A 101 13.87 0.08 -4.49
C GLY A 101 13.49 -0.90 -3.37
N GLN A 102 12.60 -0.49 -2.47
CA GLN A 102 12.10 -1.30 -1.36
C GLN A 102 10.59 -1.49 -1.49
N VAL A 103 10.08 -2.50 -0.77
CA VAL A 103 8.64 -2.74 -0.63
C VAL A 103 8.20 -2.57 0.82
N LYS A 104 6.92 -2.27 1.00
CA LYS A 104 6.23 -2.24 2.28
C LYS A 104 4.86 -2.85 2.11
N LEU A 105 4.59 -3.94 2.83
CA LEU A 105 3.25 -4.47 2.96
C LEU A 105 2.50 -3.63 3.99
N ILE A 106 1.35 -3.09 3.59
CA ILE A 106 0.34 -2.54 4.48
C ILE A 106 -0.71 -3.61 4.61
N TYR A 107 -0.99 -4.02 5.84
CA TYR A 107 -1.96 -5.06 6.14
C TYR A 107 -2.66 -4.74 7.45
N PHE A 108 -4.00 -4.74 7.43
CA PHE A 108 -4.81 -4.51 8.62
C PHE A 108 -6.20 -5.11 8.46
N VAL A 109 -6.85 -5.41 9.58
CA VAL A 109 -8.29 -5.71 9.63
C VAL A 109 -9.07 -4.39 9.57
N ALA A 110 -10.04 -4.33 8.67
CA ALA A 110 -10.91 -3.18 8.49
C ALA A 110 -11.95 -3.11 9.61
N GLU A 111 -12.11 -1.91 10.17
CA GLU A 111 -13.17 -1.58 11.11
C GLU A 111 -13.53 -0.09 10.87
N PRO A 112 -14.70 0.24 10.28
CA PRO A 112 -15.79 -0.63 9.81
C PRO A 112 -15.42 -1.63 8.70
N SER A 113 -16.31 -2.56 8.35
CA SER A 113 -16.04 -3.58 7.33
C SER A 113 -15.77 -2.96 5.96
N PRO A 114 -15.08 -3.66 5.04
CA PRO A 114 -14.78 -3.14 3.71
C PRO A 114 -16.01 -2.69 2.91
N SER A 115 -17.10 -3.45 2.96
CA SER A 115 -18.36 -3.08 2.33
C SER A 115 -18.97 -1.82 2.95
N ASP A 116 -18.95 -1.67 4.27
CA ASP A 116 -19.50 -0.49 4.96
C ASP A 116 -18.68 0.78 4.61
N CYS A 117 -17.35 0.64 4.55
CA CYS A 117 -16.49 1.73 4.09
C CYS A 117 -16.80 2.11 2.64
N PHE A 118 -17.03 1.12 1.77
CA PHE A 118 -17.39 1.36 0.37
C PHE A 118 -18.75 2.05 0.21
N GLU A 119 -19.78 1.68 0.98
CA GLU A 119 -21.06 2.40 0.97
C GLU A 119 -20.89 3.89 1.32
N LYS A 120 -19.94 4.22 2.19
CA LYS A 120 -19.69 5.59 2.66
C LYS A 120 -18.81 6.42 1.71
N TYR A 121 -17.77 5.84 1.13
CA TYR A 121 -16.76 6.59 0.36
C TYR A 121 -16.63 6.14 -1.11
N GLY A 122 -17.17 4.98 -1.48
CA GLY A 122 -16.98 4.35 -2.79
C GLY A 122 -17.96 4.76 -3.87
N ALA A 123 -18.71 5.85 -3.68
CA ALA A 123 -19.71 6.32 -4.66
C ALA A 123 -19.09 6.66 -6.03
N ASP A 124 -17.85 7.18 -6.02
CA ASP A 124 -17.06 7.49 -7.22
C ASP A 124 -15.60 7.09 -6.96
N LEU A 125 -15.19 5.95 -7.52
CA LEU A 125 -13.84 5.41 -7.33
C LEU A 125 -12.78 6.28 -8.01
N ASP A 126 -13.07 6.85 -9.17
CA ASP A 126 -12.14 7.72 -9.89
C ASP A 126 -11.86 8.98 -9.07
N GLN A 127 -12.89 9.58 -8.49
CA GLN A 127 -12.74 10.72 -7.59
C GLN A 127 -11.96 10.33 -6.32
N LEU A 128 -12.27 9.20 -5.70
CA LEU A 128 -11.60 8.72 -4.49
C LEU A 128 -10.10 8.47 -4.73
N ILE A 129 -9.75 7.87 -5.86
CA ILE A 129 -8.36 7.70 -6.31
C ILE A 129 -7.67 9.05 -6.42
N GLN A 130 -8.27 10.00 -7.15
CA GLN A 130 -7.67 11.33 -7.36
C GLN A 130 -7.42 12.08 -6.04
N GLU A 131 -8.37 12.02 -5.11
CA GLU A 131 -8.27 12.68 -3.80
C GLU A 131 -7.15 12.07 -2.94
N LEU A 132 -7.10 10.74 -2.87
CA LEU A 132 -6.09 10.01 -2.10
C LEU A 132 -4.69 10.17 -2.71
N GLU A 133 -4.53 10.10 -4.04
CA GLU A 133 -3.25 10.36 -4.71
C GLU A 133 -2.78 11.81 -4.54
N ALA A 134 -3.69 12.78 -4.65
CA ALA A 134 -3.38 14.18 -4.38
C ALA A 134 -2.92 14.39 -2.94
N THR A 135 -3.49 13.65 -1.99
CA THR A 135 -3.09 13.65 -0.59
C THR A 135 -1.72 13.01 -0.39
N MET A 136 -1.51 11.79 -0.90
CA MET A 136 -0.22 11.10 -0.85
C MET A 136 0.90 11.97 -1.40
N ALA A 137 0.68 12.66 -2.52
CA ALA A 137 1.69 13.54 -3.11
C ALA A 137 2.05 14.76 -2.24
N LYS A 138 1.14 15.21 -1.36
CA LYS A 138 1.40 16.31 -0.42
C LYS A 138 2.11 15.82 0.84
N THR A 139 1.78 14.61 1.30
CA THR A 139 2.21 14.09 2.62
C THR A 139 3.43 13.16 2.54
N ILE A 140 3.56 12.40 1.45
CA ILE A 140 4.64 11.42 1.27
C ILE A 140 5.77 12.03 0.47
N LYS A 141 6.87 12.32 1.17
CA LYS A 141 8.12 12.80 0.55
C LYS A 141 9.09 11.65 0.35
N LEU A 142 9.46 11.41 -0.91
CA LEU A 142 10.65 10.65 -1.27
C LEU A 142 11.84 11.60 -1.29
N GLU A 143 12.73 11.54 -0.29
CA GLU A 143 13.99 12.26 -0.38
C GLU A 143 14.89 11.55 -1.41
N SER A 144 15.12 12.20 -2.56
CA SER A 144 16.12 11.76 -3.52
C SER A 144 17.51 11.93 -2.91
N ILE A 145 18.18 10.83 -2.55
CA ILE A 145 19.06 10.15 -3.51
C ILE A 145 19.87 11.04 -4.47
N SER A 146 20.25 12.28 -4.12
CA SER A 146 21.15 13.07 -4.97
C SER A 146 22.49 12.34 -5.00
N LYS A 147 22.79 11.72 -6.16
CA LYS A 147 24.10 11.16 -6.46
C LYS A 147 25.14 12.26 -6.61
#